data_AF-A0A0H1BPI7-F1
#
_entry.id   AF-A0A0H1BPI7-F1
#
_cell.length_a   1.000
_cell.length_b   1.000
_cell.length_c   1.000
_cell.angle_alpha   90.00
_cell.angle_beta   90.00
_cell.angle_gamma   90.00
#
_symmetry.space_group_name_H-M   'P 1'
#
loop_
_entity.id
_entity.type
_entity.pdbx_description
1 polymer ?
#
loop_
_entity_poly.entity_id
_entity_poly.type
_entity_poly.pdbx_seq_one_letter_code
_entity_poly.pdbx_strand_id
1 'polypeptide(L)'
;MGWFWGNSDGSDPTKQLDPSLKDFLQQETPARYDPVTVQPPSSPQSAPSQDPQSSSQPISDKPPVPSASLFPDGRYAHLWKDYKPVAELESSSMSPAERVIDQFKKRKEVLNMAALENCAEEQMDLSLCFKSGTVKERATMCGAKNSKFSRCYTIQIKFLQALGYASSFEFDADKEERIQMHADKLYHQMLDYERRVEEAKAAGQEPPPPQSLFKPDFQPSSPSTTPTTTTTITTDSQPTNSDLEIPGGEQVPAGVKFKTPLKDMTPHERELELQVLHQKRAQQGIYLEEVGPVLQAENQARDKRREKLSGWFGETIGKYLA
;
A
#
# COMPACT_ATOMS: atom_id res chain seq x y z
N MET A 1 19.57 10.15 10.46
CA MET A 1 20.05 11.31 11.24
C MET A 1 19.04 11.57 12.36
N GLY A 2 19.20 10.88 13.50
CA GLY A 2 18.35 11.08 14.67
C GLY A 2 18.95 12.19 15.52
N TRP A 3 18.34 13.38 15.46
CA TRP A 3 18.80 14.55 16.21
C TRP A 3 18.04 14.68 17.54
N PHE A 4 18.67 14.11 18.58
CA PHE A 4 18.86 14.74 19.89
C PHE A 4 17.68 15.19 20.76
N TRP A 5 16.52 14.54 20.74
CA TRP A 5 15.57 14.69 21.88
C TRP A 5 14.84 13.39 22.18
N GLY A 6 15.22 12.74 23.28
CA GLY A 6 14.39 11.71 23.91
C GLY A 6 15.09 10.40 24.24
N ASN A 7 16.08 10.42 25.12
CA ASN A 7 16.18 9.41 26.17
C ASN A 7 17.17 9.82 27.25
N SER A 8 16.70 9.91 28.49
CA SER A 8 17.26 9.26 29.69
C SER A 8 16.79 9.99 30.95
N ASP A 9 16.42 9.17 31.94
CA ASP A 9 16.44 9.36 33.40
C ASP A 9 16.33 10.78 33.97
N GLY A 10 15.45 10.92 34.97
CA GLY A 10 15.03 12.17 35.63
C GLY A 10 16.09 13.00 36.36
N SER A 11 17.29 13.15 35.81
CA SER A 11 18.26 14.17 36.14
C SER A 11 18.14 15.33 35.16
N ASP A 12 17.68 16.46 35.67
CA ASP A 12 17.57 17.72 34.94
C ASP A 12 18.95 18.14 34.34
N PRO A 13 19.10 18.13 32.99
CA PRO A 13 20.37 18.44 32.33
C PRO A 13 20.79 19.90 32.50
N THR A 14 19.91 20.77 33.01
CA THR A 14 20.24 22.16 33.29
C THR A 14 21.16 22.34 34.49
N LYS A 15 21.33 21.33 35.35
CA LYS A 15 22.18 21.43 36.55
C LYS A 15 23.65 21.68 36.24
N GLN A 16 24.16 21.18 35.10
CA GLN A 16 25.56 21.32 34.68
C GLN A 16 25.87 22.61 33.92
N LEU A 17 24.88 23.50 33.71
CA LEU A 17 25.09 24.75 33.00
C LEU A 17 25.81 25.79 33.88
N ASP A 18 26.69 26.57 33.25
CA ASP A 18 27.37 27.73 33.83
C ASP A 18 26.31 28.71 34.39
N PRO A 19 26.47 29.25 35.62
CA PRO A 19 25.53 30.18 36.22
C PRO A 19 25.11 31.33 35.29
N SER A 20 26.00 31.90 34.48
CA SER A 20 25.60 33.00 33.58
C SER A 20 24.67 32.53 32.45
N LEU A 21 24.79 31.27 32.03
CA LEU A 21 23.93 30.67 31.01
C LEU A 21 22.56 30.28 31.59
N LYS A 22 22.52 29.90 32.87
CA LYS A 22 21.26 29.65 33.59
C LYS A 22 20.45 30.93 33.72
N ASP A 23 21.10 32.04 34.08
CA ASP A 23 20.44 33.33 34.20
C ASP A 23 19.90 33.79 32.84
N PHE A 24 20.69 33.65 31.77
CA PHE A 24 20.24 33.96 30.41
C PHE A 24 19.05 33.10 29.98
N LEU A 25 19.10 31.79 30.23
CA LEU A 25 17.99 30.89 29.92
C LEU A 25 16.74 31.25 30.73
N GLN A 26 16.86 31.54 32.02
CA GLN A 26 15.71 31.96 32.82
C GLN A 26 15.11 33.29 32.34
N GLN A 27 15.95 34.21 31.86
CA GLN A 27 15.52 35.50 31.36
C GLN A 27 14.87 35.43 29.97
N GLU A 28 15.33 34.52 29.11
CA GLU A 28 14.84 34.34 27.74
C GLU A 28 13.78 33.24 27.61
N THR A 29 13.53 32.43 28.65
CA THR A 29 12.48 31.40 28.60
C THR A 29 11.11 32.08 28.61
N PRO A 30 10.31 31.96 27.54
CA PRO A 30 8.97 32.53 27.53
C PRO A 30 8.08 31.85 28.57
N ALA A 31 7.09 32.57 29.09
CA ALA A 31 6.13 32.03 30.04
C ALA A 31 5.51 30.73 29.51
N ARG A 32 5.43 29.71 30.38
CA ARG A 32 4.86 28.38 30.07
C ARG A 32 3.49 28.55 29.41
N TYR A 33 3.33 27.94 28.24
CA TYR A 33 2.06 27.85 27.55
C TYR A 33 1.16 26.84 28.26
N ASP A 34 0.10 27.33 28.91
CA ASP A 34 -0.98 26.50 29.43
C ASP A 34 -2.05 26.34 28.34
N PRO A 35 -2.23 25.14 27.75
CA PRO A 35 -3.31 24.93 26.80
C PRO A 35 -4.65 25.04 27.53
N VAL A 36 -5.47 26.01 27.11
CA VAL A 36 -6.87 26.13 27.55
C VAL A 36 -7.61 24.85 27.19
N THR A 37 -8.13 24.17 28.21
CA THR A 37 -9.02 23.01 28.05
C THR A 37 -10.32 23.48 27.42
N VAL A 38 -10.58 23.05 26.19
CA VAL A 38 -11.86 23.31 25.50
C VAL A 38 -12.90 22.36 26.08
N GLN A 39 -13.86 22.92 26.83
CA GLN A 39 -15.02 22.20 27.33
C GLN A 39 -16.09 22.13 26.22
N PRO A 40 -16.72 20.98 25.94
CA PRO A 40 -17.75 20.86 24.91
C PRO A 40 -19.04 21.60 25.33
N PRO A 41 -19.73 22.32 24.41
CA PRO A 41 -20.89 23.12 24.77
C PRO A 41 -22.11 22.25 25.05
N SER A 42 -22.75 22.50 26.20
CA SER A 42 -24.08 22.01 26.54
C SER A 42 -25.15 22.82 25.81
N SER A 43 -26.19 22.14 25.36
CA SER A 43 -27.35 22.67 24.63
C SER A 43 -28.17 23.67 25.47
N PRO A 44 -28.64 24.81 24.89
CA PRO A 44 -29.58 25.68 25.59
C PRO A 44 -31.04 25.48 25.15
N GLN A 45 -31.89 25.34 26.15
CA GLN A 45 -33.35 25.31 26.11
C GLN A 45 -33.90 26.75 26.34
N SER A 46 -34.88 27.14 25.53
CA SER A 46 -35.96 28.15 25.67
C SER A 46 -35.82 29.49 26.45
N ALA A 47 -36.14 30.57 25.72
CA ALA A 47 -36.50 31.99 26.01
C ALA A 47 -37.30 32.31 27.32
N PRO A 48 -37.44 33.60 27.80
CA PRO A 48 -37.59 34.82 26.99
C PRO A 48 -37.00 36.19 27.44
N SER A 49 -36.81 37.03 26.42
CA SER A 49 -37.03 38.49 26.27
C SER A 49 -36.57 39.50 27.34
N GLN A 50 -35.61 40.35 26.95
CA GLN A 50 -35.71 41.82 27.04
C GLN A 50 -34.70 42.50 26.09
N ASP A 51 -35.22 43.30 25.17
CA ASP A 51 -34.53 44.30 24.31
C ASP A 51 -34.46 45.66 25.07
N PRO A 52 -33.59 46.65 24.72
CA PRO A 52 -33.37 47.07 23.32
C PRO A 52 -31.96 47.57 22.88
N GLN A 53 -31.75 47.44 21.56
CA GLN A 53 -31.03 48.32 20.61
C GLN A 53 -29.52 48.60 20.78
N SER A 54 -28.70 48.10 19.83
CA SER A 54 -28.28 48.90 18.66
C SER A 54 -27.36 48.15 17.66
N SER A 55 -27.61 48.43 16.38
CA SER A 55 -26.74 48.31 15.20
C SER A 55 -26.21 46.93 14.75
N SER A 56 -26.96 46.40 13.78
CA SER A 56 -26.61 45.50 12.68
C SER A 56 -25.17 45.52 12.13
N GLN A 57 -24.51 44.36 12.11
CA GLN A 57 -23.86 43.76 10.93
C GLN A 57 -23.93 42.21 11.03
N PRO A 58 -24.12 41.47 9.91
CA PRO A 58 -24.14 40.02 9.95
C PRO A 58 -22.70 39.50 10.10
N ILE A 59 -22.39 38.93 11.26
CA ILE A 59 -21.14 38.20 11.46
C ILE A 59 -21.28 36.91 10.66
N SER A 60 -20.56 36.82 9.55
CA SER A 60 -20.42 35.56 8.82
C SER A 60 -19.70 34.58 9.74
N ASP A 61 -20.41 33.57 10.25
CA ASP A 61 -19.92 32.47 11.09
C ASP A 61 -18.98 31.50 10.34
N LYS A 62 -18.02 32.03 9.57
CA LYS A 62 -16.92 31.26 9.00
C LYS A 62 -15.61 31.85 9.49
N PRO A 63 -14.76 31.07 10.18
CA PRO A 63 -13.48 31.56 10.66
C PRO A 63 -12.64 32.05 9.46
N PRO A 64 -11.90 33.17 9.60
CA PRO A 64 -11.10 33.78 8.53
C PRO A 64 -9.85 32.96 8.17
N VAL A 65 -9.70 31.75 8.71
CA VAL A 65 -8.54 30.90 8.61
C VAL A 65 -8.95 29.45 8.32
N PRO A 66 -8.08 28.65 7.67
CA PRO A 66 -8.33 27.22 7.46
C PRO A 66 -8.52 26.48 8.78
N SER A 67 -9.24 25.34 8.75
CA SER A 67 -9.39 24.45 9.91
C SER A 67 -8.06 23.89 10.44
N ALA A 68 -7.02 23.86 9.59
CA ALA A 68 -5.66 23.51 9.96
C ALA A 68 -4.96 24.58 10.82
N SER A 69 -5.52 25.80 10.95
CA SER A 69 -4.98 26.85 11.80
C SER A 69 -5.26 26.53 13.28
N LEU A 70 -4.21 26.52 14.10
CA LEU A 70 -4.31 26.39 15.55
C LEU A 70 -5.06 27.57 16.21
N PHE A 71 -5.10 28.71 15.53
CA PHE A 71 -5.71 29.95 16.03
C PHE A 71 -6.90 30.35 15.14
N PRO A 72 -8.14 29.99 15.52
CA PRO A 72 -9.34 30.29 14.75
C PRO A 72 -9.76 31.76 14.83
N ASP A 73 -9.20 32.51 15.77
CA ASP A 73 -9.44 33.94 16.01
C ASP A 73 -8.93 34.87 14.89
N GLY A 74 -8.23 34.33 13.90
CA GLY A 74 -7.75 35.09 12.75
C GLY A 74 -6.52 35.96 13.00
N ARG A 75 -5.89 35.90 14.18
CA ARG A 75 -4.69 36.71 14.50
C ARG A 75 -3.55 36.48 13.50
N TYR A 76 -3.43 35.25 13.03
CA TYR A 76 -2.40 34.84 12.05
C TYR A 76 -2.96 34.69 10.63
N ALA A 77 -4.15 35.23 10.33
CA ALA A 77 -4.77 35.09 9.01
C ALA A 77 -3.87 35.59 7.87
N HIS A 78 -3.04 36.61 8.12
CA HIS A 78 -2.09 37.14 7.14
C HIS A 78 -1.01 36.13 6.73
N LEU A 79 -0.60 35.21 7.61
CA LEU A 79 0.37 34.15 7.28
C LEU A 79 -0.26 33.06 6.38
N TRP A 80 -1.57 32.84 6.52
CA TRP A 80 -2.31 31.86 5.74
C TRP A 80 -2.76 32.36 4.37
N LYS A 81 -2.73 33.68 4.11
CA LYS A 81 -3.19 34.27 2.83
C LYS A 81 -2.40 33.77 1.63
N ASP A 82 -1.08 33.65 1.78
CA ASP A 82 -0.16 33.21 0.72
C ASP A 82 0.37 31.80 0.95
N TYR A 83 -0.07 31.13 2.03
CA TYR A 83 0.36 29.78 2.33
C TYR A 83 -0.24 28.80 1.32
N LYS A 84 0.64 28.11 0.60
CA LYS A 84 0.29 26.93 -0.19
C LYS A 84 0.85 25.70 0.52
N PRO A 85 0.03 24.68 0.79
CA PRO A 85 0.54 23.45 1.36
C PRO A 85 1.58 22.83 0.41
N VAL A 86 2.61 22.22 0.98
CA VAL A 86 3.74 21.65 0.23
C VAL A 86 3.25 20.65 -0.82
N ALA A 87 2.23 19.85 -0.50
CA ALA A 87 1.61 18.91 -1.42
C ALA A 87 1.04 19.58 -2.68
N GLU A 88 0.46 20.78 -2.57
CA GLU A 88 -0.03 21.53 -3.73
C GLU A 88 1.12 22.08 -4.57
N LEU A 89 2.19 22.55 -3.94
CA LEU A 89 3.38 23.04 -4.66
C LEU A 89 4.09 21.90 -5.41
N GLU A 90 4.32 20.77 -4.76
CA GLU A 90 4.93 19.58 -5.38
C GLU A 90 4.07 19.06 -6.53
N SER A 91 2.74 18.95 -6.32
CA SER A 91 1.84 18.55 -7.39
C SER A 91 1.89 19.55 -8.55
N SER A 92 1.83 20.86 -8.29
CA SER A 92 1.85 21.90 -9.34
C SER A 92 3.16 21.95 -10.14
N SER A 93 4.27 21.48 -9.55
CA SER A 93 5.58 21.41 -10.21
C SER A 93 5.74 20.22 -11.15
N MET A 94 4.92 19.18 -10.99
CA MET A 94 4.97 17.96 -11.80
C MET A 94 3.92 17.99 -12.92
N SER A 95 4.32 17.54 -14.10
CA SER A 95 3.37 17.24 -15.18
C SER A 95 2.41 16.12 -14.76
N PRO A 96 1.18 16.07 -15.31
CA PRO A 96 0.23 14.99 -15.00
C PRO A 96 0.80 13.58 -15.22
N ALA A 97 1.61 13.39 -16.27
CA ALA A 97 2.29 12.12 -16.53
C ALA A 97 3.34 11.78 -15.46
N GLU A 98 4.11 12.77 -15.00
CA GLU A 98 5.08 12.57 -13.91
C GLU A 98 4.38 12.20 -12.59
N ARG A 99 3.21 12.78 -12.30
CA ARG A 99 2.41 12.42 -11.12
C ARG A 99 1.99 10.95 -11.15
N VAL A 100 1.51 10.47 -12.29
CA VAL A 100 1.14 9.05 -12.46
C VAL A 100 2.36 8.16 -12.26
N ILE A 101 3.50 8.49 -12.89
CA ILE A 101 4.75 7.72 -12.72
C ILE A 101 5.19 7.69 -11.26
N ASP A 102 5.15 8.82 -10.56
CA ASP A 102 5.52 8.93 -9.16
C ASP A 102 4.60 8.11 -8.25
N GLN A 103 3.28 8.15 -8.48
CA GLN A 103 2.32 7.33 -7.75
C GLN A 103 2.56 5.83 -7.97
N PHE A 104 2.85 5.40 -9.19
CA PHE A 104 3.21 4.01 -9.48
C PHE A 104 4.50 3.57 -8.75
N LYS A 105 5.47 4.48 -8.57
CA LYS A 105 6.68 4.21 -7.78
C LYS A 105 6.36 4.10 -6.29
N LYS A 106 5.65 5.10 -5.74
CA LYS A 106 5.22 5.14 -4.32
C LYS A 106 4.39 3.92 -3.95
N ARG A 107 3.53 3.47 -4.86
CA ARG A 107 2.72 2.25 -4.66
C ARG A 107 3.57 1.05 -4.29
N LYS A 108 4.69 0.82 -4.99
CA LYS A 108 5.55 -0.33 -4.72
C LYS A 108 6.08 -0.27 -3.29
N GLU A 109 6.49 0.90 -2.83
CA GLU A 109 6.98 1.10 -1.47
C GLU A 109 5.91 0.84 -0.42
N VAL A 110 4.74 1.50 -0.54
CA VAL A 110 3.62 1.35 0.40
C VAL A 110 3.13 -0.10 0.46
N LEU A 111 3.13 -0.80 -0.68
CA LEU A 111 2.77 -2.21 -0.76
C LEU A 111 3.78 -3.11 -0.04
N ASN A 112 5.08 -2.86 -0.20
CA ASN A 112 6.10 -3.62 0.53
C ASN A 112 6.03 -3.35 2.04
N MET A 113 5.76 -2.11 2.44
CA MET A 113 5.61 -1.75 3.86
C MET A 113 4.42 -2.47 4.49
N ALA A 114 3.24 -2.43 3.86
CA ALA A 114 2.06 -3.16 4.33
C ALA A 114 2.30 -4.68 4.40
N ALA A 115 3.04 -5.25 3.45
CA ALA A 115 3.42 -6.67 3.51
C ALA A 115 4.37 -6.99 4.68
N LEU A 116 5.27 -6.07 5.05
CA LEU A 116 6.13 -6.22 6.22
C LEU A 116 5.32 -6.12 7.52
N GLU A 117 4.35 -5.22 7.58
CA GLU A 117 3.44 -5.07 8.73
C GLU A 117 2.64 -6.36 8.96
N ASN A 118 2.09 -6.95 7.90
CA ASN A 118 1.38 -8.23 8.00
C ASN A 118 2.30 -9.41 8.37
N CYS A 119 3.60 -9.34 8.03
CA CYS A 119 4.59 -10.38 8.33
C CYS A 119 5.52 -10.03 9.49
N ALA A 120 5.09 -9.12 10.37
CA ALA A 120 5.92 -8.61 11.46
C ALA A 120 6.34 -9.73 12.43
N GLU A 121 5.48 -10.72 12.66
CA GLU A 121 5.78 -11.88 13.52
C GLU A 121 6.90 -12.75 12.92
N GLU A 122 6.83 -13.07 11.64
CA GLU A 122 7.88 -13.82 10.93
C GLU A 122 9.20 -13.05 10.89
N GLN A 123 9.12 -11.74 10.72
CA GLN A 123 10.30 -10.87 10.74
C GLN A 123 10.94 -10.86 12.13
N MET A 124 10.12 -10.78 13.19
CA MET A 124 10.58 -10.85 14.57
C MET A 124 11.24 -12.19 14.86
N ASP A 125 10.61 -13.30 14.47
CA ASP A 125 11.12 -14.66 14.57
C ASP A 125 12.49 -14.84 13.90
N LEU A 126 12.63 -14.32 12.68
CA LEU A 126 13.89 -14.34 11.95
C LEU A 126 14.96 -13.51 12.68
N SER A 127 14.59 -12.33 13.17
CA SER A 127 15.50 -11.46 13.91
C SER A 127 15.97 -12.09 15.23
N LEU A 128 15.06 -12.77 15.95
CA LEU A 128 15.35 -13.48 17.19
C LEU A 128 16.25 -14.69 16.92
N CYS A 129 16.07 -15.40 15.82
CA CYS A 129 16.99 -16.48 15.44
C CYS A 129 18.43 -15.98 15.26
N PHE A 130 18.63 -14.84 14.59
CA PHE A 130 19.97 -14.27 14.47
C PHE A 130 20.53 -13.80 15.82
N LYS A 131 19.70 -13.17 16.67
CA LYS A 131 20.12 -12.60 17.97
C LYS A 131 20.36 -13.64 19.07
N SER A 132 19.54 -14.68 19.16
CA SER A 132 19.52 -15.65 20.26
C SER A 132 19.20 -17.08 19.84
N GLY A 133 19.26 -17.41 18.54
CA GLY A 133 18.99 -18.75 18.03
C GLY A 133 20.02 -19.80 18.46
N THR A 134 19.62 -21.05 18.34
CA THR A 134 20.49 -22.20 18.65
C THR A 134 21.69 -22.25 17.71
N VAL A 135 22.76 -22.93 18.14
CA VAL A 135 23.98 -23.11 17.31
C VAL A 135 23.66 -23.75 15.95
N LYS A 136 22.72 -24.71 15.93
CA LYS A 136 22.26 -25.36 14.70
C LYS A 136 21.54 -24.39 13.77
N GLU A 137 20.60 -23.59 14.30
CA GLU A 137 19.87 -22.61 13.50
C GLU A 137 20.81 -21.56 12.90
N ARG A 138 21.76 -21.07 13.71
CA ARG A 138 22.80 -20.13 13.25
C ARG A 138 23.72 -20.73 12.20
N ALA A 139 24.11 -22.00 12.34
CA ALA A 139 24.91 -22.71 11.34
C ALA A 139 24.18 -22.81 9.99
N THR A 140 22.84 -22.87 10.00
CA THR A 140 21.99 -22.85 8.80
C THR A 140 21.54 -21.44 8.38
N MET A 141 22.13 -20.38 8.95
CA MET A 141 21.74 -18.99 8.70
C MET A 141 20.23 -18.74 8.88
N CYS A 142 19.63 -19.35 9.91
CA CYS A 142 18.20 -19.24 10.20
C CYS A 142 17.29 -19.66 9.04
N GLY A 143 17.71 -20.62 8.21
CA GLY A 143 17.04 -20.97 6.94
C GLY A 143 15.53 -21.25 7.05
N ALA A 144 15.08 -21.96 8.10
CA ALA A 144 13.65 -22.24 8.31
C ALA A 144 12.83 -20.96 8.57
N LYS A 145 13.30 -20.10 9.48
CA LYS A 145 12.65 -18.82 9.78
C LYS A 145 12.73 -17.86 8.58
N ASN A 146 13.85 -17.87 7.86
CA ASN A 146 14.03 -17.06 6.67
C ASN A 146 13.08 -17.48 5.53
N SER A 147 12.88 -18.78 5.35
CA SER A 147 11.91 -19.33 4.39
C SER A 147 10.48 -18.92 4.76
N LYS A 148 10.10 -19.04 6.05
CA LYS A 148 8.78 -18.62 6.54
C LYS A 148 8.53 -17.12 6.27
N PHE A 149 9.49 -16.26 6.62
CA PHE A 149 9.41 -14.83 6.35
C PHE A 149 9.32 -14.52 4.86
N SER A 150 10.20 -15.12 4.05
CA SER A 150 10.21 -14.91 2.60
C SER A 150 8.89 -15.33 1.96
N ARG A 151 8.30 -16.44 2.42
CA ARG A 151 6.99 -16.91 1.96
C ARG A 151 5.88 -15.94 2.36
N CYS A 152 5.80 -15.57 3.64
CA CYS A 152 4.81 -14.60 4.11
C CYS A 152 4.90 -13.30 3.28
N TYR A 153 6.08 -12.71 3.18
CA TYR A 153 6.29 -11.45 2.50
C TYR A 153 5.88 -11.51 1.02
N THR A 154 6.31 -12.55 0.30
CA THR A 154 6.01 -12.68 -1.14
C THR A 154 4.53 -12.96 -1.42
N ILE A 155 3.86 -13.73 -0.56
CA ILE A 155 2.43 -14.02 -0.70
C ILE A 155 1.58 -12.82 -0.28
N GLN A 156 1.92 -12.12 0.80
CA GLN A 156 1.20 -10.93 1.24
C GLN A 156 1.27 -9.81 0.20
N ILE A 157 2.43 -9.60 -0.44
CA ILE A 157 2.54 -8.70 -1.59
C ILE A 157 1.52 -9.05 -2.66
N LYS A 158 1.35 -10.35 -2.98
CA LYS A 158 0.40 -10.79 -3.99
C LYS A 158 -1.05 -10.57 -3.54
N PHE A 159 -1.40 -10.87 -2.29
CA PHE A 159 -2.76 -10.62 -1.78
C PHE A 159 -3.10 -9.14 -1.83
N LEU A 160 -2.20 -8.27 -1.36
CA LEU A 160 -2.35 -6.82 -1.45
C LEU A 160 -2.49 -6.36 -2.91
N GLN A 161 -1.69 -6.90 -3.84
CA GLN A 161 -1.83 -6.62 -5.27
C GLN A 161 -3.18 -7.05 -5.84
N ALA A 162 -3.63 -8.27 -5.52
CA ALA A 162 -4.88 -8.86 -5.98
C ALA A 162 -6.12 -8.13 -5.46
N LEU A 163 -6.07 -7.60 -4.23
CA LEU A 163 -7.14 -6.81 -3.65
C LEU A 163 -7.13 -5.34 -4.11
N GLY A 164 -6.08 -4.91 -4.81
CA GLY A 164 -5.96 -3.54 -5.30
C GLY A 164 -5.46 -2.55 -4.24
N TYR A 165 -4.66 -3.00 -3.27
CA TYR A 165 -4.02 -2.12 -2.29
C TYR A 165 -3.17 -1.04 -2.98
N ALA A 166 -3.35 0.21 -2.55
CA ALA A 166 -2.76 1.41 -3.13
C ALA A 166 -2.93 1.49 -4.66
N SER A 167 -4.08 1.04 -5.18
CA SER A 167 -4.39 1.12 -6.62
C SER A 167 -5.13 2.37 -7.05
N SER A 168 -5.83 3.02 -6.13
CA SER A 168 -6.45 4.31 -6.39
C SER A 168 -5.42 5.43 -6.36
N PHE A 169 -5.67 6.46 -7.17
CA PHE A 169 -4.88 7.69 -7.15
C PHE A 169 -5.07 8.48 -5.86
N GLU A 170 -6.25 8.39 -5.27
CA GLU A 170 -6.57 8.93 -3.96
C GLU A 170 -6.31 7.85 -2.91
N PHE A 171 -5.45 8.18 -1.94
CA PHE A 171 -5.14 7.29 -0.83
C PHE A 171 -6.16 7.49 0.29
N ASP A 172 -6.97 6.45 0.54
CA ASP A 172 -7.98 6.42 1.59
C ASP A 172 -7.51 5.45 2.69
N ALA A 173 -7.07 6.00 3.82
CA ALA A 173 -6.49 5.22 4.91
C ALA A 173 -7.44 4.11 5.42
N ASP A 174 -8.72 4.40 5.57
CA ASP A 174 -9.70 3.44 6.12
C ASP A 174 -10.00 2.31 5.13
N LYS A 175 -9.96 2.60 3.82
CA LYS A 175 -10.11 1.59 2.78
C LYS A 175 -8.87 0.72 2.67
N GLU A 176 -7.69 1.33 2.67
CA GLU A 176 -6.42 0.63 2.53
C GLU A 176 -6.14 -0.26 3.77
N GLU A 177 -6.44 0.19 4.98
CA GLU A 177 -6.36 -0.62 6.20
C GLU A 177 -7.29 -1.85 6.13
N ARG A 178 -8.53 -1.67 5.66
CA ARG A 178 -9.45 -2.80 5.44
C ARG A 178 -8.91 -3.81 4.44
N ILE A 179 -8.28 -3.34 3.36
CA ILE A 179 -7.64 -4.22 2.37
C ILE A 179 -6.47 -4.97 3.01
N GLN A 180 -5.62 -4.29 3.79
CA GLN A 180 -4.48 -4.89 4.46
C GLN A 180 -4.89 -5.98 5.46
N MET A 181 -5.88 -5.70 6.30
CA MET A 181 -6.45 -6.68 7.24
C MET A 181 -7.13 -7.84 6.52
N HIS A 182 -7.78 -7.58 5.39
CA HIS A 182 -8.39 -8.62 4.59
C HIS A 182 -7.35 -9.52 3.92
N ALA A 183 -6.28 -8.95 3.37
CA ALA A 183 -5.14 -9.70 2.82
C ALA A 183 -4.57 -10.67 3.87
N ASP A 184 -4.38 -10.17 5.10
CA ASP A 184 -3.90 -11.00 6.20
C ASP A 184 -4.84 -12.14 6.56
N LYS A 185 -6.14 -11.87 6.62
CA LYS A 185 -7.15 -12.90 6.84
C LYS A 185 -7.10 -14.00 5.75
N LEU A 186 -7.01 -13.61 4.47
CA LEU A 186 -6.93 -14.57 3.36
C LEU A 186 -5.66 -15.41 3.41
N TYR A 187 -4.54 -14.82 3.80
CA TYR A 187 -3.28 -15.54 4.00
C TYR A 187 -3.40 -16.62 5.08
N HIS A 188 -4.00 -16.31 6.22
CA HIS A 188 -4.22 -17.30 7.27
C HIS A 188 -5.17 -18.42 6.84
N GLN A 189 -6.24 -18.09 6.10
CA GLN A 189 -7.14 -19.10 5.53
C GLN A 189 -6.42 -20.05 4.56
N MET A 190 -5.50 -19.52 3.75
CA MET A 190 -4.64 -20.30 2.88
C MET A 190 -3.75 -21.25 3.69
N LEU A 191 -3.10 -20.77 4.75
CA LEU A 191 -2.25 -21.59 5.62
C LEU A 191 -3.04 -22.69 6.35
N ASP A 192 -4.25 -22.37 6.82
CA ASP A 192 -5.12 -23.35 7.50
C ASP A 192 -5.57 -24.46 6.55
N TYR A 193 -5.81 -24.14 5.28
CA TYR A 193 -6.06 -25.16 4.27
C TYR A 193 -4.84 -26.05 4.04
N GLU A 194 -3.65 -25.47 3.87
CA GLU A 194 -2.42 -26.23 3.65
C GLU A 194 -2.12 -27.17 4.81
N ARG A 195 -2.30 -26.70 6.06
CA ARG A 195 -2.17 -27.53 7.26
C ARG A 195 -3.13 -28.73 7.21
N ARG A 196 -4.41 -28.50 6.89
CA ARG A 196 -5.40 -29.59 6.77
C ARG A 196 -5.05 -30.57 5.66
N VAL A 197 -4.50 -30.10 4.54
CA VAL A 197 -4.03 -30.96 3.45
C VAL A 197 -2.83 -31.81 3.90
N GLU A 198 -1.89 -31.24 4.63
CA GLU A 198 -0.74 -31.97 5.19
C GLU A 198 -1.18 -33.01 6.22
N GLU A 199 -2.10 -32.66 7.12
CA GLU A 199 -2.69 -33.57 8.12
C GLU A 199 -3.46 -34.72 7.46
N ALA A 200 -4.30 -34.42 6.46
CA ALA A 200 -5.03 -35.45 5.70
C ALA A 200 -4.06 -36.42 5.00
N LYS A 201 -3.02 -35.89 4.34
CA LYS A 201 -1.96 -36.70 3.70
C LYS A 201 -1.21 -37.55 4.72
N ALA A 202 -0.87 -37.00 5.88
CA ALA A 202 -0.22 -37.74 6.96
C ALA A 202 -1.12 -38.84 7.54
N ALA A 203 -2.43 -38.61 7.58
CA ALA A 203 -3.45 -39.59 7.99
C ALA A 203 -3.84 -40.58 6.88
N GLY A 204 -3.33 -40.43 5.66
CA GLY A 204 -3.71 -41.25 4.49
C GLY A 204 -5.14 -41.02 4.00
N GLN A 205 -5.75 -39.89 4.35
CA GLN A 205 -7.07 -39.47 3.89
C GLN A 205 -6.96 -38.58 2.65
N GLU A 206 -8.03 -38.52 1.85
CA GLU A 206 -8.10 -37.61 0.73
C GLU A 206 -8.09 -36.14 1.22
N PRO A 207 -7.32 -35.25 0.58
CA PRO A 207 -7.25 -33.85 0.99
C PRO A 207 -8.60 -33.16 0.80
N PRO A 208 -8.96 -32.20 1.68
CA PRO A 208 -10.20 -31.44 1.51
C PRO A 208 -10.19 -30.70 0.16
N PRO A 209 -11.34 -30.57 -0.52
CA PRO A 209 -11.41 -29.84 -1.77
C PRO A 209 -11.06 -28.36 -1.54
N PRO A 210 -10.28 -27.73 -2.44
CA PRO A 210 -9.92 -26.32 -2.30
C PRO A 210 -11.15 -25.44 -2.52
N GLN A 211 -11.31 -24.44 -1.67
CA GLN A 211 -12.37 -23.43 -1.78
C GLN A 211 -11.77 -22.13 -2.30
N SER A 212 -12.53 -21.33 -3.03
CA SER A 212 -12.03 -20.04 -3.51
C SER A 212 -11.84 -19.07 -2.34
N LEU A 213 -10.65 -18.46 -2.25
CA LEU A 213 -10.38 -17.44 -1.23
C LEU A 213 -11.06 -16.11 -1.57
N PHE A 214 -11.22 -15.81 -2.86
CA PHE A 214 -11.79 -14.54 -3.32
C PHE A 214 -13.29 -14.61 -3.59
N LYS A 215 -13.85 -15.81 -3.81
CA LYS A 215 -15.27 -16.06 -4.09
C LYS A 215 -15.80 -17.19 -3.20
N PRO A 216 -16.04 -16.94 -1.91
CA PRO A 216 -16.47 -17.99 -0.96
C PRO A 216 -17.82 -18.62 -1.31
N ASP A 217 -18.70 -17.87 -1.99
CA ASP A 217 -20.02 -18.37 -2.43
C ASP A 217 -19.95 -19.25 -3.69
N PHE A 218 -18.78 -19.34 -4.33
CA PHE A 218 -18.59 -20.21 -5.47
C PHE A 218 -18.41 -21.65 -4.99
N GLN A 219 -19.47 -22.43 -5.06
CA GLN A 219 -19.36 -23.88 -4.90
C GLN A 219 -18.67 -24.47 -6.14
N PRO A 220 -17.52 -25.15 -5.99
CA PRO A 220 -16.98 -25.92 -7.10
C PRO A 220 -18.04 -26.95 -7.48
N SER A 221 -18.46 -26.96 -8.74
CA SER A 221 -19.20 -28.09 -9.29
C SER A 221 -18.38 -29.34 -8.98
N SER A 222 -18.97 -30.29 -8.24
CA SER A 222 -18.30 -31.47 -7.71
C SER A 222 -17.29 -32.09 -8.68
N PRO A 223 -16.20 -32.69 -8.18
CA PRO A 223 -15.31 -33.47 -9.02
C PRO A 223 -16.17 -34.52 -9.73
N SER A 224 -16.16 -34.50 -11.07
CA SER A 224 -16.80 -35.52 -11.88
C SER A 224 -16.29 -36.87 -11.38
N THR A 225 -17.20 -37.61 -10.74
CA THR A 225 -16.99 -38.98 -10.33
C THR A 225 -16.81 -39.81 -11.60
N THR A 226 -15.57 -40.02 -11.99
CA THR A 226 -15.19 -41.12 -12.89
C THR A 226 -13.97 -41.79 -12.28
N PRO A 227 -14.12 -43.02 -11.75
CA PRO A 227 -12.99 -43.80 -11.29
C PRO A 227 -12.30 -44.39 -12.51
N THR A 228 -11.24 -43.74 -13.00
CA THR A 228 -10.33 -44.43 -13.93
C THR A 228 -9.18 -45.01 -13.12
N THR A 229 -9.49 -46.11 -12.45
CA THR A 229 -8.49 -47.14 -12.19
C THR A 229 -7.98 -47.60 -13.55
N THR A 230 -6.76 -47.25 -13.95
CA THR A 230 -5.86 -48.14 -14.71
C THR A 230 -4.44 -47.58 -14.64
N THR A 231 -3.63 -48.26 -13.85
CA THR A 231 -2.19 -48.40 -14.00
C THR A 231 -1.75 -48.39 -15.47
N THR A 232 -1.03 -47.37 -15.92
CA THR A 232 0.01 -47.56 -16.93
C THR A 232 1.12 -46.54 -16.72
N ILE A 233 2.27 -47.04 -16.29
CA ILE A 233 3.56 -46.38 -16.46
C ILE A 233 3.76 -46.22 -17.96
N THR A 234 3.67 -45.00 -18.48
CA THR A 234 4.33 -44.64 -19.74
C THR A 234 4.61 -43.15 -19.80
N THR A 235 5.84 -42.89 -20.16
CA THR A 235 6.62 -41.66 -20.33
C THR A 235 5.91 -40.56 -21.15
N ASP A 236 6.18 -39.31 -20.78
CA ASP A 236 5.93 -38.08 -21.55
C ASP A 236 4.48 -37.75 -21.95
N SER A 237 3.77 -37.06 -21.06
CA SER A 237 2.64 -36.20 -21.43
C SER A 237 2.52 -35.05 -20.43
N GLN A 238 2.87 -33.86 -20.88
CA GLN A 238 2.84 -32.62 -20.11
C GLN A 238 1.39 -32.22 -19.80
N PRO A 239 1.01 -31.97 -18.53
CA PRO A 239 -0.33 -31.51 -18.21
C PRO A 239 -0.57 -30.15 -18.88
N THR A 240 -1.64 -30.06 -19.65
CA THR A 240 -2.10 -28.79 -20.24
C THR A 240 -2.69 -27.91 -19.13
N ASN A 241 -2.58 -26.59 -19.25
CA ASN A 241 -3.04 -25.63 -18.23
C ASN A 241 -4.54 -25.79 -17.85
N SER A 242 -5.33 -26.51 -18.65
CA SER A 242 -6.75 -26.81 -18.44
C SER A 242 -7.03 -27.92 -17.42
N ASP A 243 -6.03 -28.72 -17.03
CA ASP A 243 -6.20 -29.85 -16.10
C ASP A 243 -5.78 -29.50 -14.65
N LEU A 244 -5.33 -28.26 -14.42
CA LEU A 244 -4.91 -27.79 -13.10
C LEU A 244 -6.11 -27.20 -12.35
N GLU A 245 -6.38 -27.71 -11.15
CA GLU A 245 -7.44 -27.20 -10.28
C GLU A 245 -7.13 -25.76 -9.84
N ILE A 246 -8.03 -24.83 -10.19
CA ILE A 246 -8.00 -23.41 -9.82
C ILE A 246 -9.32 -23.09 -9.10
N PRO A 247 -9.27 -22.76 -7.81
CA PRO A 247 -10.46 -22.36 -7.07
C PRO A 247 -11.11 -21.11 -7.67
N GLY A 248 -12.44 -21.07 -7.71
CA GLY A 248 -13.20 -19.89 -8.18
C GLY A 248 -13.55 -19.88 -9.66
N GLY A 249 -13.25 -20.96 -10.39
CA GLY A 249 -13.72 -21.20 -11.76
C GLY A 249 -13.12 -20.28 -12.83
N GLU A 250 -12.04 -19.59 -12.51
CA GLU A 250 -11.40 -18.63 -13.40
C GLU A 250 -10.47 -19.32 -14.39
N GLN A 251 -10.64 -19.03 -15.68
CA GLN A 251 -9.84 -19.64 -16.73
C GLN A 251 -8.52 -18.88 -16.91
N VAL A 252 -7.42 -19.62 -17.06
CA VAL A 252 -6.11 -19.03 -17.36
C VAL A 252 -6.15 -18.38 -18.74
N PRO A 253 -5.87 -17.06 -18.87
CA PRO A 253 -5.87 -16.41 -20.17
C PRO A 253 -4.81 -17.01 -21.10
N ALA A 254 -5.17 -17.26 -22.36
CA ALA A 254 -4.27 -17.86 -23.34
C ALA A 254 -3.00 -17.00 -23.54
N GLY A 255 -1.84 -17.64 -23.62
CA GLY A 255 -0.55 -16.99 -23.91
C GLY A 255 0.15 -16.33 -22.70
N VAL A 256 -0.41 -16.41 -21.49
CA VAL A 256 0.24 -15.90 -20.28
C VAL A 256 1.33 -16.85 -19.79
N LYS A 257 2.51 -16.31 -19.51
CA LYS A 257 3.61 -17.02 -18.83
C LYS A 257 3.78 -16.49 -17.42
N PHE A 258 3.65 -17.37 -16.43
CA PHE A 258 3.91 -17.05 -15.03
C PHE A 258 5.38 -17.31 -14.70
N LYS A 259 5.92 -16.60 -13.70
CA LYS A 259 7.34 -16.75 -13.30
C LYS A 259 7.62 -18.15 -12.77
N THR A 260 6.73 -18.64 -11.92
CA THR A 260 6.69 -20.02 -11.48
C THR A 260 5.55 -20.70 -12.25
N PRO A 261 5.73 -21.90 -12.79
CA PRO A 261 4.68 -22.57 -13.53
C PRO A 261 3.55 -23.00 -12.57
N LEU A 262 2.29 -22.89 -13.02
CA LEU A 262 1.11 -23.13 -12.16
C LEU A 262 1.09 -24.53 -11.53
N LYS A 263 1.67 -25.52 -12.22
CA LYS A 263 1.77 -26.90 -11.73
C LYS A 263 2.52 -27.03 -10.40
N ASP A 264 3.48 -26.14 -10.12
CA ASP A 264 4.34 -26.21 -8.93
C ASP A 264 3.74 -25.41 -7.75
N MET A 265 2.60 -24.74 -7.97
CA MET A 265 1.89 -23.92 -6.98
C MET A 265 0.75 -24.68 -6.32
N THR A 266 0.39 -24.27 -5.09
CA THR A 266 -0.83 -24.74 -4.43
C THR A 266 -2.10 -24.20 -5.12
N PRO A 267 -3.28 -24.83 -4.97
CA PRO A 267 -4.50 -24.37 -5.63
C PRO A 267 -4.82 -22.89 -5.35
N HIS A 268 -4.67 -22.45 -4.10
CA HIS A 268 -4.88 -21.05 -3.71
C HIS A 268 -3.82 -20.09 -4.26
N GLU A 269 -2.57 -20.53 -4.36
CA GLU A 269 -1.51 -19.73 -5.00
C GLU A 269 -1.77 -19.51 -6.50
N ARG A 270 -2.39 -20.48 -7.19
CA ARG A 270 -2.81 -20.34 -8.60
C ARG A 270 -3.92 -19.30 -8.75
N GLU A 271 -4.96 -19.38 -7.93
CA GLU A 271 -6.04 -18.39 -7.88
C GLU A 271 -5.47 -16.98 -7.61
N LEU A 272 -4.57 -16.89 -6.63
CA LEU A 272 -3.90 -15.64 -6.28
C LEU A 272 -3.11 -15.04 -7.45
N GLU A 273 -2.33 -15.84 -8.19
CA GLU A 273 -1.57 -15.36 -9.36
C GLU A 273 -2.50 -14.85 -10.48
N LEU A 274 -3.66 -15.48 -10.68
CA LEU A 274 -4.65 -15.00 -11.64
C LEU A 274 -5.26 -13.66 -11.20
N GLN A 275 -5.61 -13.52 -9.93
CA GLN A 275 -6.17 -12.27 -9.40
C GLN A 275 -5.14 -11.13 -9.48
N VAL A 276 -3.88 -11.39 -9.13
CA VAL A 276 -2.77 -10.43 -9.32
C VAL A 276 -2.66 -10.01 -10.79
N LEU A 277 -2.80 -10.95 -11.72
CA LEU A 277 -2.71 -10.67 -13.14
C LEU A 277 -3.87 -9.79 -13.62
N HIS A 278 -5.09 -10.07 -13.17
CA HIS A 278 -6.27 -9.26 -13.48
C HIS A 278 -6.11 -7.83 -12.97
N GLN A 279 -5.64 -7.67 -11.73
CA GLN A 279 -5.34 -6.35 -11.17
C GLN A 279 -4.24 -5.61 -11.94
N LYS A 280 -3.16 -6.30 -12.34
CA LYS A 280 -2.10 -5.69 -13.15
C LYS A 280 -2.62 -5.18 -14.49
N ARG A 281 -3.51 -5.92 -15.16
CA ARG A 281 -4.13 -5.45 -16.41
C ARG A 281 -5.03 -4.25 -16.18
N ALA A 282 -5.86 -4.26 -15.13
CA ALA A 282 -6.71 -3.12 -14.78
C ALA A 282 -5.86 -1.85 -14.55
N GLN A 283 -4.76 -1.98 -13.81
CA GLN A 283 -3.84 -0.87 -13.53
C GLN A 283 -3.09 -0.39 -14.77
N GLN A 284 -2.68 -1.30 -15.67
CA GLN A 284 -2.09 -0.92 -16.95
C GLN A 284 -3.08 -0.14 -17.81
N GLY A 285 -4.37 -0.50 -17.78
CA GLY A 285 -5.43 0.25 -18.45
C GLY A 285 -5.50 1.69 -17.95
N ILE A 286 -5.58 1.89 -16.63
CA ILE A 286 -5.62 3.20 -15.99
C ILE A 286 -4.36 4.02 -16.33
N TYR A 287 -3.17 3.40 -16.28
CA TYR A 287 -1.92 4.07 -16.65
C TYR A 287 -1.93 4.57 -18.10
N LEU A 288 -2.39 3.73 -19.03
CA LEU A 288 -2.46 4.08 -20.45
C LEU A 288 -3.50 5.16 -20.74
N GLU A 289 -4.59 5.19 -20.00
CA GLU A 289 -5.62 6.24 -20.09
C GLU A 289 -5.06 7.61 -19.72
N GLU A 290 -4.32 7.69 -18.60
CA GLU A 290 -3.77 8.96 -18.11
C GLU A 290 -2.54 9.44 -18.89
N VAL A 291 -1.61 8.53 -19.22
CA VAL A 291 -0.35 8.89 -19.88
C VAL A 291 -0.49 8.91 -21.41
N GLY A 292 -1.50 8.22 -21.96
CA GLY A 292 -1.73 8.09 -23.39
C GLY A 292 -1.78 9.43 -24.14
N PRO A 293 -2.57 10.43 -23.70
CA PRO A 293 -2.63 11.74 -24.34
C PRO A 293 -1.30 12.48 -24.36
N VAL A 294 -0.53 12.39 -23.27
CA VAL A 294 0.80 13.03 -23.18
C VAL A 294 1.77 12.35 -24.15
N LEU A 295 1.77 11.02 -24.19
CA LEU A 295 2.61 10.24 -25.10
C LEU A 295 2.28 10.55 -26.57
N GLN A 296 0.99 10.66 -26.90
CA GLN A 296 0.54 11.03 -28.23
C GLN A 296 0.97 12.46 -28.60
N ALA A 297 0.84 13.42 -27.68
CA ALA A 297 1.28 14.80 -27.90
C ALA A 297 2.80 14.88 -28.13
N GLU A 298 3.61 14.14 -27.36
CA GLU A 298 5.05 14.07 -27.56
C GLU A 298 5.43 13.43 -28.91
N ASN A 299 4.77 12.33 -29.28
CA ASN A 299 5.00 11.67 -30.57
C ASN A 299 4.66 12.61 -31.73
N GLN A 300 3.51 13.29 -31.68
CA GLN A 300 3.16 14.30 -32.70
C GLN A 300 4.16 15.45 -32.74
N ALA A 301 4.68 15.90 -31.59
CA ALA A 301 5.72 16.93 -31.55
C ALA A 301 7.04 16.43 -32.15
N ARG A 302 7.42 15.17 -31.92
CA ARG A 302 8.59 14.52 -32.54
C ARG A 302 8.42 14.40 -34.04
N ASP A 303 7.25 13.98 -34.52
CA ASP A 303 6.97 13.84 -35.95
C ASP A 303 7.00 15.20 -36.65
N LYS A 304 6.43 16.25 -36.04
CA LYS A 304 6.55 17.63 -36.56
C LYS A 304 8.01 18.11 -36.62
N ARG A 305 8.86 17.73 -35.64
CA ARG A 305 10.30 18.03 -35.69
C ARG A 305 10.99 17.26 -36.80
N ARG A 306 10.66 15.97 -36.96
CA ARG A 306 11.15 15.11 -38.04
C ARG A 306 10.82 15.70 -39.40
N GLU A 307 9.56 16.06 -39.64
CA GLU A 307 9.11 16.66 -40.90
C GLU A 307 9.86 17.95 -41.22
N LYS A 308 10.00 18.85 -40.23
CA LYS A 308 10.75 20.11 -40.40
C LYS A 308 12.22 19.84 -40.73
N LEU A 309 12.86 18.93 -40.00
CA LEU A 309 14.28 18.61 -40.19
C LEU A 309 14.51 17.83 -41.49
N SER A 310 13.61 16.94 -41.90
CA SER A 310 13.68 16.28 -43.20
C SER A 310 13.46 17.24 -44.37
N GLY A 311 12.61 18.26 -44.18
CA GLY A 311 12.41 19.32 -45.18
C GLY A 311 13.64 20.22 -45.36
N TRP A 312 14.45 20.43 -44.31
CA TRP A 312 15.65 21.26 -44.36
C TRP A 312 16.93 20.51 -44.73
N PHE A 313 17.09 19.26 -44.27
CA PHE A 313 18.35 18.52 -44.39
C PHE A 313 18.24 17.23 -45.21
N GLY A 314 17.07 16.93 -45.77
CA GLY A 314 16.78 15.68 -46.46
C GLY A 314 16.39 14.54 -45.49
N GLU A 315 15.67 13.53 -45.97
CA GLU A 315 15.07 12.46 -45.15
C GLU A 315 16.07 11.71 -44.26
N THR A 316 17.26 11.40 -44.77
CA THR A 316 18.25 10.56 -44.08
C THR A 316 18.87 11.29 -42.88
N ILE A 317 19.16 12.59 -43.02
CA ILE A 317 19.74 13.41 -41.95
C ILE A 317 18.64 13.89 -40.99
N GLY A 318 17.46 14.25 -41.51
CA GLY A 318 16.32 14.66 -40.71
C GLY A 318 15.81 13.57 -39.76
N LYS A 319 15.85 12.29 -40.16
CA LYS A 319 15.50 11.16 -39.27
C LYS A 319 16.51 10.94 -38.15
N TYR A 320 17.79 11.26 -38.37
CA TYR A 320 18.84 11.06 -37.38
C TYR A 320 18.89 12.17 -36.32
N LEU A 321 18.49 13.39 -36.68
CA LEU A 321 18.54 14.58 -35.82
C LEU A 321 17.31 14.79 -34.90
N ALA A 322 16.30 13.91 -34.94
CA ALA A 322 14.96 14.17 -34.39
C ALA A 322 14.44 13.14 -33.36
#